data_AF-A0A836WZK3-F1
#
_entry.id   AF-A0A836WZK3-F1
#
_cell.length_a   1.000
_cell.length_b   1.000
_cell.length_c   1.000
_cell.angle_alpha   90.00
_cell.angle_beta   90.00
_cell.angle_gamma   90.00
#
_symmetry.space_group_name_H-M   'P 1'
#
loop_
_entity.id
_entity.type
_entity.pdbx_description
1 polymer ?
#
loop_
_entity_poly.entity_id
_entity_poly.type
_entity_poly.pdbx_seq_one_letter_code
_entity_poly.pdbx_strand_id
1 'polypeptide(L)'
;FLIKEGLLAEQHGLSKESIAKPIPSLNQRAQTLIEMAQKSTFYFQKDLSFDEKAQNKFLSKDIKPHIEKLIISINNMAVLEHDSLENLFKKIAEEAELKLGKLAQPVRVALTGGTASPGIYEVILLLGKSTTLYRLKEAVSFIEKNKN
;
A
#
# COMPACT_ATOMS: atom_id res chain seq x y z
N PHE A 1 4.61 23.08 3.64
CA PHE A 1 5.61 22.07 3.26
C PHE A 1 5.04 21.10 2.22
N LEU A 2 4.08 20.23 2.57
CA LEU A 2 3.52 19.23 1.62
C LEU A 2 3.07 19.81 0.27
N ILE A 3 2.38 20.96 0.28
CA ILE A 3 1.98 21.67 -0.95
C ILE A 3 3.19 22.21 -1.72
N LYS A 4 4.11 22.87 -1.01
CA LYS A 4 5.34 23.45 -1.58
C LYS A 4 6.20 22.39 -2.29
N GLU A 5 6.28 21.19 -1.72
CA GLU A 5 7.02 20.05 -2.27
C GLU A 5 6.22 19.25 -3.32
N GLY A 6 5.02 19.70 -3.69
CA GLY A 6 4.17 19.02 -4.68
C GLY A 6 3.57 17.70 -4.20
N LEU A 7 3.63 17.40 -2.91
CA LEU A 7 3.11 16.16 -2.31
C LEU A 7 1.59 16.23 -2.07
N LEU A 8 1.04 17.45 -2.03
CA LEU A 8 -0.39 17.74 -1.99
C LEU A 8 -0.70 18.88 -2.96
N ALA A 9 -1.83 18.81 -3.68
CA ALA A 9 -2.32 19.93 -4.47
C ALA A 9 -2.79 21.08 -3.54
N GLU A 10 -2.76 22.33 -3.99
CA GLU A 10 -3.25 23.47 -3.19
C GLU A 10 -4.71 23.32 -2.73
N GLN A 11 -5.54 22.67 -3.55
CA GLN A 11 -6.95 22.41 -3.26
C GLN A 11 -7.21 20.92 -3.03
N HIS A 12 -6.41 20.29 -2.16
CA HIS A 12 -6.47 18.85 -1.90
C HIS A 12 -7.74 18.39 -1.15
N GLY A 13 -8.52 19.30 -0.52
CA GLY A 13 -9.79 18.97 0.14
C GLY A 13 -9.68 18.08 1.40
N LEU A 14 -8.47 17.83 1.90
CA LEU A 14 -8.23 17.03 3.11
C LEU A 14 -8.23 17.92 4.36
N SER A 15 -8.78 17.41 5.46
CA SER A 15 -8.69 18.07 6.76
C SER A 15 -7.29 17.92 7.38
N LYS A 16 -6.95 18.79 8.33
CA LYS A 16 -5.68 18.71 9.08
C LYS A 16 -5.56 17.38 9.81
N GLU A 17 -6.67 16.87 10.35
CA GLU A 17 -6.75 15.59 11.06
C GLU A 17 -6.41 14.44 10.11
N SER A 18 -6.95 14.46 8.88
CA SER A 18 -6.65 13.45 7.87
C SER A 18 -5.18 13.46 7.47
N ILE A 19 -4.56 14.63 7.36
CA ILE A 19 -3.12 14.78 7.10
C ILE A 19 -2.29 14.27 8.28
N ALA A 20 -2.78 14.41 9.51
CA ALA A 20 -2.06 14.00 10.72
C ALA A 20 -2.15 12.49 11.00
N LYS A 21 -3.13 11.76 10.45
CA LYS A 21 -3.33 10.32 10.70
C LYS A 21 -2.08 9.46 10.50
N PRO A 22 -1.23 9.68 9.48
CA PRO A 22 -0.02 8.87 9.30
C PRO A 22 1.11 9.17 10.29
N ILE A 23 1.08 10.31 11.00
CA ILE A 23 2.20 10.79 11.83
C ILE A 23 2.62 9.77 12.90
N PRO A 24 1.71 9.17 13.70
CA PRO A 24 2.12 8.20 14.72
C PRO A 24 2.92 7.02 14.13
N SER A 25 2.48 6.53 12.96
CA SER A 25 3.13 5.45 12.23
C SER A 25 4.52 5.84 11.69
N LEU A 26 4.72 7.11 11.35
CA LEU A 26 5.96 7.56 10.70
C LEU A 26 6.97 8.17 11.68
N ASN A 27 6.52 8.66 12.84
CA ASN A 27 7.36 9.33 13.82
C ASN A 27 8.50 8.46 14.34
N GLN A 28 8.24 7.17 14.58
CA GLN A 28 9.27 6.21 15.01
C GLN A 28 10.23 5.79 13.89
N ARG A 29 9.96 6.21 12.64
CA ARG A 29 10.61 5.72 11.43
C ARG A 29 11.31 6.84 10.64
N ALA A 30 11.29 8.07 11.13
CA ALA A 30 11.91 9.23 10.50
C ALA A 30 12.76 9.99 11.51
N GLN A 31 13.93 10.46 11.08
CA GLN A 31 14.84 11.27 11.89
C GLN A 31 14.52 12.77 11.80
N THR A 32 13.83 13.19 10.74
CA THR A 32 13.45 14.59 10.51
C THR A 32 12.01 14.73 10.05
N LEU A 33 11.42 15.92 10.23
CA LEU A 33 10.09 16.24 9.71
C LEU A 33 10.03 16.19 8.17
N ILE A 34 11.15 16.52 7.50
CA ILE A 34 11.27 16.44 6.04
C ILE A 34 11.19 14.97 5.60
N GLU A 35 11.97 14.09 6.25
CA GLU A 35 11.94 12.66 5.97
C GLU A 35 10.56 12.06 6.23
N MET A 36 9.89 12.48 7.31
CA MET A 36 8.54 12.04 7.63
C MET A 36 7.54 12.44 6.54
N ALA A 37 7.63 13.69 6.05
CA ALA A 37 6.79 14.18 4.97
C ALA A 37 7.04 13.43 3.66
N GLN A 38 8.30 13.12 3.33
CA GLN A 38 8.64 12.31 2.16
C GLN A 38 8.09 10.89 2.28
N LYS A 39 8.20 10.27 3.47
CA LYS A 39 7.67 8.92 3.74
C LYS A 39 6.14 8.87 3.81
N SER A 40 5.45 9.99 4.03
CA SER A 40 3.99 10.04 4.05
C SER A 40 3.37 10.23 2.67
N THR A 41 4.16 10.62 1.67
CA THR A 41 3.70 10.98 0.32
C THR A 41 2.71 9.97 -0.29
N PHE A 42 2.98 8.67 -0.14
CA PHE A 42 2.12 7.65 -0.73
C PHE A 42 0.71 7.62 -0.12
N TYR A 43 0.45 8.21 1.04
CA TYR A 43 -0.89 8.35 1.60
C TYR A 43 -1.74 9.42 0.90
N PHE A 44 -1.09 10.35 0.20
CA PHE A 44 -1.74 11.53 -0.37
C PHE A 44 -1.86 11.52 -1.89
N GLN A 45 -1.13 10.62 -2.55
CA GLN A 45 -1.19 10.46 -4.00
C GLN A 45 -2.29 9.46 -4.38
N LYS A 46 -2.89 9.58 -5.56
CA LYS A 46 -3.78 8.53 -6.07
C LYS A 46 -2.96 7.46 -6.80
N ASP A 47 -2.19 7.91 -7.78
CA ASP A 47 -1.31 7.11 -8.62
C ASP A 47 0.09 7.06 -8.01
N LEU A 48 0.77 5.93 -8.18
CA LEU A 48 2.09 5.69 -7.62
C LEU A 48 3.09 5.40 -8.74
N SER A 49 4.31 5.90 -8.57
CA SER A 49 5.47 5.38 -9.29
C SER A 49 6.11 4.29 -8.44
N PHE A 50 6.40 3.14 -9.06
CA PHE A 50 7.12 2.08 -8.37
C PHE A 50 8.63 2.31 -8.47
N ASP A 51 9.34 2.04 -7.38
CA ASP A 51 10.79 1.83 -7.43
C ASP A 51 11.10 0.65 -8.37
N GLU A 52 12.00 0.87 -9.32
CA GLU A 52 12.29 -0.09 -10.39
C GLU A 52 12.77 -1.45 -9.84
N LYS A 53 13.60 -1.43 -8.79
CA LYS A 53 14.10 -2.66 -8.16
C LYS A 53 12.98 -3.37 -7.40
N ALA A 54 12.11 -2.62 -6.72
CA ALA A 54 10.98 -3.16 -5.99
C ALA A 54 9.95 -3.81 -6.91
N GLN A 55 9.54 -3.13 -7.98
CA GLN A 55 8.58 -3.69 -8.94
C GLN A 55 9.13 -4.97 -9.58
N ASN A 56 10.38 -4.96 -10.05
CA ASN A 56 10.97 -6.11 -10.74
C ASN A 56 11.12 -7.32 -9.82
N LYS A 57 11.36 -7.08 -8.52
CA LYS A 57 11.55 -8.15 -7.54
C LYS A 57 10.25 -8.71 -6.99
N PHE A 58 9.22 -7.89 -6.84
CA PHE A 58 8.03 -8.25 -6.04
C PHE A 58 6.73 -8.29 -6.84
N LEU A 59 6.62 -7.59 -7.98
CA LEU A 59 5.43 -7.60 -8.82
C LEU A 59 5.63 -8.59 -9.98
N SER A 60 5.63 -9.89 -9.66
CA SER A 60 5.80 -10.98 -10.63
C SER A 60 4.49 -11.67 -11.00
N LYS A 61 4.51 -12.47 -12.06
CA LYS A 61 3.36 -13.30 -12.46
C LYS A 61 2.92 -14.27 -11.36
N ASP A 62 3.87 -14.80 -10.59
CA ASP A 62 3.61 -15.77 -9.53
C ASP A 62 2.78 -15.18 -8.39
N ILE A 63 2.95 -13.89 -8.06
CA ILE A 63 2.17 -13.26 -6.99
C ILE A 63 0.79 -12.80 -7.45
N LYS A 64 0.60 -12.55 -8.75
CA LYS A 64 -0.63 -12.04 -9.35
C LYS A 64 -1.92 -12.72 -8.83
N PRO A 65 -2.05 -14.07 -8.84
CA PRO A 65 -3.29 -14.72 -8.38
C PRO A 65 -3.59 -14.47 -6.90
N HIS A 66 -2.56 -14.28 -6.07
CA HIS A 66 -2.75 -14.01 -4.65
C HIS A 66 -3.17 -12.56 -4.39
N ILE A 67 -2.70 -11.61 -5.20
CA ILE A 67 -3.19 -10.22 -5.18
C ILE A 67 -4.64 -10.17 -5.66
N GLU A 68 -4.99 -10.88 -6.73
CA GLU A 68 -6.38 -10.97 -7.22
C GLU A 68 -7.32 -11.54 -6.15
N LYS A 69 -6.90 -12.61 -5.46
CA LYS A 69 -7.65 -13.18 -4.34
C LYS A 69 -7.84 -12.16 -3.21
N LEU A 70 -6.78 -11.43 -2.85
CA LEU A 70 -6.85 -10.38 -1.84
C LEU A 70 -7.83 -9.26 -2.23
N ILE A 71 -7.83 -8.83 -3.50
CA ILE A 71 -8.78 -7.84 -4.04
C ILE A 71 -10.21 -8.32 -3.84
N ILE A 72 -10.53 -9.57 -4.24
CA ILE A 72 -11.87 -10.15 -4.11
C ILE A 72 -12.28 -10.20 -2.64
N SER A 73 -11.41 -10.69 -1.75
CA SER A 73 -11.70 -10.80 -0.33
C SER A 73 -11.92 -9.44 0.34
N ILE A 74 -11.03 -8.46 0.11
CA ILE A 74 -11.19 -7.09 0.65
C ILE A 74 -12.48 -6.45 0.12
N ASN A 75 -12.82 -6.67 -1.15
CA ASN A 75 -14.04 -6.13 -1.75
C ASN A 75 -15.31 -6.65 -1.03
N ASN A 76 -15.29 -7.89 -0.56
CA ASN A 76 -16.43 -8.52 0.12
C ASN A 76 -16.49 -8.22 1.63
N MET A 77 -15.45 -7.63 2.22
CA MET A 77 -15.46 -7.23 3.63
C MET A 77 -16.29 -5.97 3.84
N ALA A 78 -17.23 -6.00 4.79
CA ALA A 78 -18.03 -4.82 5.15
C ALA A 78 -17.19 -3.74 5.84
N VAL A 79 -16.31 -4.16 6.76
CA VAL A 79 -15.42 -3.30 7.54
C VAL A 79 -14.00 -3.86 7.45
N LEU A 80 -13.02 -2.96 7.32
CA LEU A 80 -11.61 -3.32 7.41
C LEU A 80 -11.11 -3.02 8.81
N GLU A 81 -10.58 -4.04 9.46
CA GLU A 81 -9.97 -3.95 10.79
C GLU A 81 -8.63 -4.66 10.77
N HIS A 82 -7.78 -4.36 11.74
CA HIS A 82 -6.43 -4.92 11.78
C HIS A 82 -6.46 -6.46 11.79
N ASP A 83 -7.20 -7.06 12.72
CA ASP A 83 -7.22 -8.52 12.91
C ASP A 83 -7.86 -9.25 11.73
N SER A 84 -8.89 -8.65 11.10
CA SER A 84 -9.52 -9.23 9.93
C SER A 84 -8.61 -9.21 8.70
N LEU A 85 -7.81 -8.14 8.52
CA LEU A 85 -6.76 -8.09 7.51
C LEU A 85 -5.63 -9.08 7.79
N GLU A 86 -5.15 -9.16 9.02
CA GLU A 86 -4.08 -10.10 9.39
C GLU A 86 -4.49 -11.55 9.13
N ASN A 87 -5.69 -11.95 9.57
CA ASN A 87 -6.24 -13.28 9.33
C ASN A 87 -6.42 -13.57 7.83
N LEU A 88 -6.88 -12.58 7.06
CA LEU A 88 -7.00 -12.72 5.61
C LEU A 88 -5.65 -12.97 4.94
N PHE A 89 -4.61 -12.22 5.30
CA PHE A 89 -3.28 -12.41 4.74
C PHE A 89 -2.67 -13.76 5.13
N LYS A 90 -2.82 -14.18 6.40
CA LYS A 90 -2.37 -15.50 6.86
C LYS A 90 -3.06 -16.60 6.06
N LYS A 91 -4.39 -16.54 5.95
CA LYS A 91 -5.17 -17.52 5.19
C LYS A 91 -4.71 -17.62 3.73
N ILE A 92 -4.58 -16.50 3.02
CA ILE A 92 -4.15 -16.53 1.61
C ILE A 92 -2.72 -17.07 1.49
N ALA A 93 -1.83 -16.72 2.41
CA ALA A 93 -0.46 -17.22 2.41
C ALA A 93 -0.41 -18.73 2.68
N GLU A 94 -1.18 -19.23 3.65
CA GLU A 94 -1.30 -20.66 3.98
C GLU A 94 -1.87 -21.47 2.81
N GLU A 95 -2.98 -21.02 2.21
CA GLU A 95 -3.60 -21.68 1.05
C GLU A 95 -2.70 -21.70 -0.19
N ALA A 96 -1.74 -20.77 -0.26
CA ALA A 96 -0.75 -20.67 -1.33
C ALA A 96 0.58 -21.37 -0.99
N GLU A 97 0.71 -21.96 0.20
CA GLU A 97 1.96 -22.50 0.74
C GLU A 97 3.12 -21.47 0.75
N LEU A 98 2.79 -20.19 0.92
CA LEU A 98 3.71 -19.07 0.97
C LEU A 98 3.99 -18.64 2.40
N LYS A 99 5.23 -18.21 2.66
CA LYS A 99 5.52 -17.41 3.86
C LYS A 99 4.77 -16.08 3.76
N LEU A 100 4.19 -15.60 4.86
CA LEU A 100 3.45 -14.33 4.92
C LEU A 100 4.18 -13.15 4.27
N GLY A 101 5.50 -13.03 4.50
CA GLY A 101 6.32 -11.97 3.89
C GLY A 101 6.37 -12.00 2.36
N LYS A 102 6.17 -13.16 1.73
CA LYS A 102 6.10 -13.30 0.27
C LYS A 102 4.80 -12.74 -0.32
N LEU A 103 3.74 -12.63 0.47
CA LEU A 103 2.50 -11.93 0.09
C LEU A 103 2.52 -10.46 0.53
N ALA A 104 2.94 -10.20 1.77
CA ALA A 104 2.93 -8.86 2.35
C ALA A 104 3.84 -7.87 1.60
N GLN A 105 5.00 -8.32 1.11
CA GLN A 105 5.96 -7.44 0.45
C GLN A 105 5.50 -6.96 -0.94
N PRO A 106 4.98 -7.83 -1.84
CA PRO A 106 4.34 -7.39 -3.07
C PRO A 106 3.14 -6.46 -2.84
N VAL A 107 2.29 -6.76 -1.87
CA VAL A 107 1.16 -5.87 -1.52
C VAL A 107 1.67 -4.52 -1.03
N ARG A 108 2.75 -4.48 -0.24
CA ARG A 108 3.38 -3.22 0.14
C ARG A 108 3.84 -2.42 -1.07
N VAL A 109 4.56 -3.04 -2.01
CA VAL A 109 5.03 -2.35 -3.23
C VAL A 109 3.84 -1.81 -4.02
N ALA A 110 2.79 -2.61 -4.21
CA ALA A 110 1.57 -2.21 -4.89
C ALA A 110 0.88 -1.01 -4.21
N LEU A 111 0.92 -0.93 -2.88
CA LEU A 111 0.23 0.12 -2.12
C LEU A 111 1.08 1.34 -1.81
N THR A 112 2.41 1.28 -1.88
CA THR A 112 3.27 2.40 -1.43
C THR A 112 4.31 2.84 -2.45
N GLY A 113 4.49 2.12 -3.56
CA GLY A 113 5.55 2.44 -4.52
C GLY A 113 6.87 1.73 -4.22
N GLY A 114 7.06 1.18 -3.01
CA GLY A 114 8.37 0.70 -2.56
C GLY A 114 8.31 -0.33 -1.45
N THR A 115 9.48 -0.65 -0.89
CA THR A 115 9.62 -1.78 0.05
C THR A 115 9.55 -1.39 1.52
N ALA A 116 9.75 -0.11 1.84
CA ALA A 116 9.74 0.44 3.18
C ALA A 116 8.42 1.19 3.45
N SER A 117 7.71 0.78 4.49
CA SER A 117 6.49 1.42 4.97
C SER A 117 6.25 1.06 6.44
N PRO A 118 5.26 1.68 7.11
CA PRO A 118 4.65 1.10 8.32
C PRO A 118 4.10 -0.31 8.08
N GLY A 119 3.48 -0.89 9.10
CA GLY A 119 2.84 -2.21 8.99
C GLY A 119 1.86 -2.25 7.82
N ILE A 120 1.83 -3.33 7.05
CA ILE A 120 1.01 -3.35 5.82
C ILE A 120 -0.49 -3.23 6.11
N TYR A 121 -0.95 -3.76 7.25
CA TYR A 121 -2.33 -3.63 7.67
C TYR A 121 -2.68 -2.19 8.06
N GLU A 122 -1.78 -1.51 8.78
CA GLU A 122 -1.91 -0.09 9.10
C GLU A 122 -1.97 0.78 7.83
N VAL A 123 -1.13 0.48 6.84
CA VAL A 123 -1.17 1.13 5.52
C VAL A 123 -2.54 0.95 4.87
N ILE A 124 -3.09 -0.26 4.83
CA ILE A 124 -4.41 -0.54 4.24
C ILE A 124 -5.51 0.23 4.97
N LEU A 125 -5.49 0.25 6.31
CA LEU A 125 -6.48 0.95 7.12
C LEU A 125 -6.43 2.47 6.89
N LEU A 126 -5.23 3.05 6.79
CA LEU A 126 -5.04 4.48 6.54
C LEU A 126 -5.42 4.89 5.12
N LEU A 127 -5.09 4.07 4.11
CA LEU A 127 -5.50 4.30 2.72
C LEU A 127 -7.00 4.10 2.52
N GLY A 128 -7.60 3.22 3.32
CA GLY A 128 -8.99 2.82 3.20
C GLY A 128 -9.23 1.85 2.04
N LYS A 129 -10.44 1.29 2.01
CA LYS A 129 -10.84 0.22 1.08
C LYS A 129 -10.73 0.62 -0.39
N SER A 130 -11.27 1.78 -0.77
CA SER A 130 -11.33 2.21 -2.17
C SER A 130 -9.94 2.40 -2.78
N THR A 131 -9.04 3.12 -2.10
CA THR A 131 -7.66 3.35 -2.55
C THR A 131 -6.87 2.05 -2.58
N THR A 132 -7.03 1.20 -1.57
CA THR A 132 -6.39 -0.13 -1.53
C THR A 132 -6.79 -0.96 -2.75
N LEU A 133 -8.08 -1.09 -3.01
CA LEU A 133 -8.57 -1.89 -4.16
C LEU A 133 -8.12 -1.31 -5.50
N TYR A 134 -8.15 0.02 -5.65
CA TYR A 134 -7.66 0.69 -6.86
C TYR A 134 -6.18 0.35 -7.13
N ARG A 135 -5.30 0.55 -6.15
CA ARG A 135 -3.86 0.33 -6.31
C ARG A 135 -3.49 -1.14 -6.53
N LEU A 136 -4.17 -2.07 -5.86
CA LEU A 136 -3.96 -3.50 -6.11
C LEU A 136 -4.35 -3.89 -7.53
N LYS A 137 -5.44 -3.33 -8.08
CA LYS A 137 -5.84 -3.55 -9.48
C LYS A 137 -4.86 -2.95 -10.48
N GLU A 138 -4.31 -1.77 -10.19
CA GLU A 138 -3.23 -1.17 -10.99
C GLU A 138 -1.98 -2.05 -10.98
N ALA A 139 -1.61 -2.60 -9.82
CA ALA A 139 -0.48 -3.54 -9.73
C ALA A 139 -0.71 -4.82 -10.53
N VAL A 140 -1.92 -5.40 -10.51
CA VAL A 140 -2.27 -6.56 -11.36
C VAL A 140 -2.15 -6.19 -12.84
N SER A 141 -2.71 -5.04 -13.25
CA SER A 141 -2.64 -4.56 -14.63
C SER A 141 -1.19 -4.30 -15.07
N PHE A 142 -0.35 -3.81 -14.17
CA PHE A 142 1.09 -3.61 -14.39
C PHE A 142 1.81 -4.95 -14.63
N ILE A 143 1.55 -5.97 -13.80
CA ILE A 143 2.11 -7.33 -13.98
C ILE A 143 1.72 -7.93 -15.34
N GLU A 144 0.50 -7.66 -15.80
CA GLU A 144 0.00 -8.15 -17.09
C GLU A 144 0.63 -7.44 -18.29
N LYS A 145 0.89 -6.13 -18.18
CA LYS A 145 1.48 -5.31 -19.25
C LYS A 145 2.97 -5.53 -19.42
N ASN A 146 3.71 -5.85 -18.36
CA ASN A 146 5.14 -6.19 -18.42
C ASN A 146 5.38 -7.61 -18.98
N LYS A 147 4.59 -8.00 -19.98
CA LYS A 147 4.59 -9.32 -20.63
C LYS A 147 5.72 -9.51 -21.65
N ASN A 148 6.75 -8.66 -21.63
CA ASN A 148 7.92 -8.79 -22.50
C ASN A 148 9.12 -9.28 -21.69
#